data_AF-A0A847Z9E0-F1
#
_entry.id   AF-A0A847Z9E0-F1
#
_cell.length_a   1.000
_cell.length_b   1.000
_cell.length_c   1.000
_cell.angle_alpha   90.00
_cell.angle_beta   90.00
_cell.angle_gamma   90.00
#
_symmetry.space_group_name_H-M   'P 1'
#
loop_
_entity.id
_entity.type
_entity.pdbx_description
1 polymer ?
#
loop_
_entity_poly.entity_id
_entity_poly.type
_entity_poly.pdbx_seq_one_letter_code
_entity_poly.pdbx_strand_id
1 'polypeptide(L)'
;MKTYAIKYVELAEQHAGRMAKRWAMDVQNNVRTKRYKNLDEESIINQGVKFYHNFSKMFAEEKISEATLKYFRTYAQESFAMGIPMDEAVYALILLRRHTWLYAEFQTIFSSGIDQRQALDTLSRTILIFDYAIYEVTKEYQALMKKGKDKK
;
A
#
# COMPACT_ATOMS: atom_id res chain seq x y z
N MET A 1 -22.06 -2.91 4.02
CA MET A 1 -20.69 -2.39 4.25
C MET A 1 -20.70 -1.47 5.46
N LYS A 2 -19.67 -1.51 6.30
CA LYS A 2 -19.54 -0.58 7.44
C LYS A 2 -19.32 0.85 6.91
N THR A 3 -19.95 1.86 7.50
CA THR A 3 -19.98 3.26 7.01
C THR A 3 -18.59 3.87 6.79
N TYR A 4 -17.59 3.50 7.59
CA TYR A 4 -16.22 3.97 7.44
C TYR A 4 -15.52 3.40 6.18
N ALA A 5 -15.88 2.21 5.73
CA ALA A 5 -15.32 1.62 4.50
C ALA A 5 -15.80 2.36 3.26
N ILE A 6 -17.06 2.83 3.25
CA ILE A 6 -17.62 3.65 2.17
C ILE A 6 -16.86 4.97 2.08
N LYS A 7 -16.68 5.66 3.21
CA LYS A 7 -15.90 6.91 3.28
C LYS A 7 -14.44 6.74 2.83
N TYR A 8 -13.84 5.58 3.13
CA TYR A 8 -12.51 5.25 2.65
C TYR A 8 -12.47 5.12 1.12
N VAL A 9 -13.46 4.42 0.54
CA VAL A 9 -13.57 4.22 -0.91
C VAL A 9 -13.73 5.57 -1.62
N GLU A 10 -14.61 6.43 -1.13
CA GLU A 10 -14.83 7.78 -1.69
C GLU A 10 -13.54 8.62 -1.68
N LEU A 11 -12.79 8.60 -0.58
CA LEU A 11 -11.53 9.33 -0.48
C LEU A 11 -10.48 8.80 -1.45
N ALA A 12 -10.35 7.47 -1.57
CA ALA A 12 -9.43 6.86 -2.53
C ALA A 12 -9.78 7.25 -3.96
N GLU A 13 -11.06 7.21 -4.35
CA GLU A 13 -11.50 7.59 -5.70
C GLU A 13 -11.24 9.07 -6.01
N GLN A 14 -11.46 9.97 -5.05
CA GLN A 14 -11.32 11.41 -5.27
C GLN A 14 -9.88 11.91 -5.14
N HIS A 15 -9.03 11.23 -4.36
CA HIS A 15 -7.74 11.78 -3.93
C HIS A 15 -6.53 10.87 -4.14
N ALA A 16 -6.70 9.67 -4.71
CA ALA A 16 -5.59 8.74 -4.96
C ALA A 16 -4.41 9.38 -5.69
N GLY A 17 -4.64 10.22 -6.71
CA GLY A 17 -3.56 10.89 -7.45
C GLY A 17 -2.71 11.82 -6.58
N ARG A 18 -3.35 12.65 -5.74
CA ARG A 18 -2.63 13.55 -4.82
C ARG A 18 -1.89 12.78 -3.74
N MET A 19 -2.52 11.73 -3.20
CA MET A 19 -1.90 10.85 -2.20
C MET A 19 -0.69 10.10 -2.78
N ALA A 20 -0.83 9.56 -3.99
CA ALA A 20 0.24 8.85 -4.68
C ALA A 20 1.42 9.75 -4.99
N LYS A 21 1.18 11.01 -5.40
CA LYS A 21 2.26 11.99 -5.61
C LYS A 21 3.02 12.29 -4.31
N ARG A 22 2.31 12.44 -3.19
CA ARG A 22 2.97 12.63 -1.87
C ARG A 22 3.79 11.41 -1.47
N TRP A 23 3.22 10.23 -1.61
CA TRP A 23 3.94 8.99 -1.34
C TRP A 23 5.15 8.81 -2.26
N ALA A 24 5.05 9.18 -3.54
CA ALA A 24 6.16 9.13 -4.50
C ALA A 24 7.33 10.02 -4.04
N MET A 25 7.04 11.26 -3.60
CA MET A 25 8.04 12.13 -3.00
C MET A 25 8.68 11.52 -1.76
N ASP A 26 7.90 10.87 -0.89
CA ASP A 26 8.41 10.26 0.34
C ASP A 26 9.34 9.08 0.05
N VAL A 27 8.97 8.17 -0.87
CA VAL A 27 9.85 7.04 -1.23
C VAL A 27 11.09 7.50 -1.99
N GLN A 28 11.00 8.55 -2.80
CA GLN A 28 12.18 9.09 -3.48
C GLN A 28 13.12 9.79 -2.49
N ASN A 29 12.62 10.44 -1.44
CA ASN A 29 13.48 11.18 -0.51
C ASN A 29 13.94 10.36 0.71
N ASN A 30 13.48 9.11 0.88
CA ASN A 30 13.80 8.32 2.06
C ASN A 30 15.12 7.52 1.92
N VAL A 31 15.91 7.53 2.99
CA VAL A 31 17.22 6.83 3.05
C VAL A 31 17.10 5.30 3.00
N ARG A 32 15.91 4.75 3.26
CA ARG A 32 15.60 3.31 3.24
C ARG A 32 14.93 2.84 1.95
N THR A 33 14.82 3.71 0.93
CA THR A 33 14.24 3.41 -0.39
C THR A 33 15.10 4.04 -1.48
N LYS A 34 16.40 3.76 -1.47
CA LYS A 34 17.39 4.42 -2.32
C LYS A 34 17.17 4.15 -3.80
N ARG A 35 16.70 2.95 -4.18
CA ARG A 35 16.42 2.58 -5.56
C ARG A 35 15.36 3.47 -6.18
N TYR A 36 14.35 3.88 -5.40
CA TYR A 36 13.25 4.74 -5.87
C TYR A 36 13.72 6.09 -6.41
N LYS A 37 14.84 6.64 -5.91
CA LYS A 37 15.46 7.87 -6.45
C LYS A 37 15.79 7.81 -7.94
N ASN A 38 16.06 6.59 -8.42
CA ASN A 38 16.53 6.34 -9.78
C ASN A 38 15.43 5.73 -10.66
N LEU A 39 14.17 5.74 -10.20
CA LEU A 39 13.01 5.31 -10.96
C LEU A 39 12.29 6.52 -11.52
N ASP A 40 11.64 6.32 -12.66
CA ASP A 40 10.76 7.31 -13.27
C ASP A 40 9.61 7.67 -12.32
N GLU A 41 9.37 8.97 -12.12
CA GLU A 41 8.39 9.47 -11.16
C GLU A 41 6.97 9.01 -11.53
N GLU A 42 6.62 8.99 -12.82
CA GLU A 42 5.30 8.57 -13.28
C GLU A 42 5.04 7.09 -12.94
N SER A 43 6.04 6.23 -13.11
CA SER A 43 6.00 4.82 -12.74
C SER A 43 5.77 4.63 -11.24
N ILE A 44 6.42 5.43 -10.39
CA ILE A 44 6.19 5.42 -8.95
C ILE A 44 4.77 5.88 -8.66
N ILE A 45 4.34 7.05 -9.16
CA ILE A 45 2.98 7.56 -8.94
C ILE A 45 1.93 6.51 -9.35
N ASN A 46 2.11 5.85 -10.49
CA ASN A 46 1.22 4.79 -10.97
C ASN A 46 1.15 3.60 -9.99
N GLN A 47 2.28 3.20 -9.37
CA GLN A 47 2.28 2.19 -8.31
C GLN A 47 1.42 2.63 -7.11
N GLY A 48 1.54 3.90 -6.68
CA GLY A 48 0.75 4.45 -5.58
C GLY A 48 -0.74 4.55 -5.90
N VAL A 49 -1.10 5.02 -7.11
CA VAL A 49 -2.48 5.12 -7.57
C VAL A 49 -3.13 3.74 -7.64
N LYS A 50 -2.44 2.75 -8.23
CA LYS A 50 -2.88 1.35 -8.24
C LYS A 50 -3.13 0.84 -6.82
N PHE A 51 -2.25 1.16 -5.87
CA PHE A 51 -2.42 0.78 -4.47
C PHE A 51 -3.69 1.36 -3.86
N TYR A 52 -3.91 2.68 -3.93
CA TYR A 52 -5.08 3.29 -3.30
C TYR A 52 -6.41 2.76 -3.87
N HIS A 53 -6.49 2.53 -5.18
CA HIS A 53 -7.67 1.95 -5.82
C HIS A 53 -7.94 0.49 -5.41
N ASN A 54 -6.91 -0.32 -5.20
CA ASN A 54 -7.09 -1.69 -4.75
C ASN A 54 -7.36 -1.71 -3.25
N PHE A 55 -6.68 -0.88 -2.46
CA PHE A 55 -6.81 -0.86 -1.01
C PHE A 55 -8.22 -0.51 -0.57
N SER A 56 -8.91 0.41 -1.24
CA SER A 56 -10.32 0.69 -0.93
C SER A 56 -11.21 -0.55 -1.06
N LYS A 57 -10.97 -1.40 -2.07
CA LYS A 57 -11.66 -2.68 -2.26
C LYS A 57 -11.30 -3.70 -1.18
N MET A 58 -10.00 -3.91 -0.94
CA MET A 58 -9.47 -4.82 0.08
C MET A 58 -9.99 -4.47 1.50
N PHE A 59 -10.14 -3.18 1.74
CA PHE A 59 -10.63 -2.63 3.00
C PHE A 59 -12.14 -2.85 3.20
N ALA A 60 -12.92 -2.92 2.12
CA ALA A 60 -14.35 -3.22 2.15
C ALA A 60 -14.68 -4.71 2.31
N GLU A 61 -13.72 -5.61 2.05
CA GLU A 61 -13.89 -7.06 2.25
C GLU A 61 -14.08 -7.41 3.74
N GLU A 62 -14.88 -8.44 4.04
CA GLU A 62 -15.05 -8.90 5.43
C GLU A 62 -13.80 -9.64 5.94
N LYS A 63 -13.18 -10.44 5.07
CA LYS A 63 -11.96 -11.22 5.35
C LYS A 63 -10.90 -10.92 4.29
N ILE A 64 -9.65 -11.29 4.54
CA ILE A 64 -8.59 -11.17 3.54
C ILE A 64 -8.84 -12.21 2.45
N SER A 65 -9.14 -11.75 1.24
CA SER A 65 -9.41 -12.62 0.10
C SER A 65 -8.13 -13.09 -0.60
N GLU A 66 -8.23 -14.16 -1.38
CA GLU A 66 -7.13 -14.59 -2.27
C GLU A 66 -6.80 -13.52 -3.32
N ALA A 67 -7.77 -12.69 -3.72
CA ALA A 67 -7.54 -11.57 -4.62
C ALA A 67 -6.65 -10.49 -3.95
N THR A 68 -6.89 -10.19 -2.68
CA THR A 68 -6.04 -9.32 -1.85
C THR A 68 -4.61 -9.86 -1.77
N LEU A 69 -4.43 -11.16 -1.49
CA LEU A 69 -3.09 -11.77 -1.44
C LEU A 69 -2.39 -11.75 -2.81
N LYS A 70 -3.14 -12.06 -3.88
CA LYS A 70 -2.64 -12.00 -5.26
C LYS A 70 -2.16 -10.60 -5.63
N TYR A 71 -2.88 -9.55 -5.24
CA TYR A 71 -2.47 -8.17 -5.45
C TYR A 71 -1.07 -7.90 -4.86
N PHE A 72 -0.82 -8.33 -3.61
CA PHE A 72 0.49 -8.12 -2.97
C PHE A 72 1.61 -8.94 -3.61
N ARG A 73 1.33 -10.15 -4.09
CA ARG A 73 2.30 -10.90 -4.90
C ARG A 73 2.61 -10.22 -6.23
N THR A 74 1.60 -9.65 -6.90
CA THR A 74 1.82 -8.86 -8.12
C THR A 74 2.63 -7.60 -7.82
N TYR A 75 2.36 -6.89 -6.72
CA TYR A 75 3.18 -5.77 -6.27
C TYR A 75 4.66 -6.16 -6.09
N ALA A 76 4.92 -7.33 -5.50
CA ALA A 76 6.29 -7.85 -5.35
C ALA A 76 6.95 -8.13 -6.69
N GLN A 77 6.22 -8.78 -7.61
CA GLN A 77 6.71 -9.10 -8.96
C GLN A 77 7.03 -7.83 -9.77
N GLU A 78 6.13 -6.85 -9.78
CA GLU A 78 6.34 -5.55 -10.44
C GLU A 78 7.54 -4.82 -9.84
N SER A 79 7.65 -4.78 -8.51
CA SER A 79 8.75 -4.13 -7.80
C SER A 79 10.10 -4.81 -8.07
N PHE A 80 10.12 -6.14 -8.10
CA PHE A 80 11.30 -6.91 -8.48
C PHE A 80 11.71 -6.64 -9.94
N ALA A 81 10.76 -6.57 -10.86
CA ALA A 81 11.01 -6.24 -12.27
C ALA A 81 11.57 -4.82 -12.47
N MET A 82 11.19 -3.87 -11.60
CA MET A 82 11.78 -2.52 -11.55
C MET A 82 13.19 -2.50 -10.92
N GLY A 83 13.69 -3.65 -10.44
CA GLY A 83 14.97 -3.77 -9.77
C GLY A 83 14.97 -3.16 -8.37
N ILE A 84 13.80 -3.10 -7.72
CA ILE A 84 13.66 -2.65 -6.33
C ILE A 84 14.00 -3.83 -5.41
N PRO A 85 14.98 -3.67 -4.51
CA PRO A 85 15.32 -4.72 -3.56
C PRO A 85 14.20 -4.91 -2.53
N MET A 86 14.11 -6.10 -1.95
CA MET A 86 12.98 -6.52 -1.13
C MET A 86 12.76 -5.63 0.09
N ASP A 87 13.83 -5.22 0.77
CA ASP A 87 13.80 -4.35 1.94
C ASP A 87 13.19 -2.98 1.60
N GLU A 88 13.56 -2.41 0.45
CA GLU A 88 13.00 -1.15 -0.03
C GLU A 88 11.52 -1.27 -0.43
N ALA A 89 11.12 -2.37 -1.09
CA ALA A 89 9.72 -2.62 -1.45
C ALA A 89 8.83 -2.78 -0.20
N VAL A 90 9.32 -3.49 0.82
CA VAL A 90 8.63 -3.61 2.11
C VAL A 90 8.57 -2.24 2.81
N TYR A 91 9.65 -1.46 2.79
CA TYR A 91 9.66 -0.14 3.40
C TYR A 91 8.72 0.84 2.68
N ALA A 92 8.60 0.74 1.36
CA ALA A 92 7.65 1.52 0.57
C ALA A 92 6.18 1.22 0.96
N LEU A 93 5.86 -0.04 1.28
CA LEU A 93 4.54 -0.41 1.86
C LEU A 93 4.33 0.19 3.26
N ILE A 94 5.37 0.23 4.09
CA ILE A 94 5.29 0.87 5.42
C ILE A 94 4.98 2.37 5.26
N LEU A 95 5.57 3.04 4.26
CA LEU A 95 5.27 4.43 3.93
C LEU A 95 3.83 4.59 3.41
N LEU A 96 3.35 3.71 2.53
CA LEU A 96 1.94 3.70 2.12
C LEU A 96 0.98 3.62 3.31
N ARG A 97 1.24 2.68 4.25
CA ARG A 97 0.45 2.55 5.49
C ARG A 97 0.43 3.84 6.29
N ARG A 98 1.56 4.52 6.39
CA ARG A 98 1.69 5.80 7.10
C ARG A 98 0.85 6.90 6.42
N HIS A 99 0.85 6.97 5.09
CA HIS A 99 0.02 7.93 4.35
C HIS A 99 -1.47 7.63 4.45
N THR A 100 -1.86 6.35 4.55
CA THR A 100 -3.25 5.99 4.82
C THR A 100 -3.77 6.59 6.14
N TRP A 101 -2.88 6.88 7.11
CA TRP A 101 -3.27 7.38 8.44
C TRP A 101 -3.03 8.88 8.65
N LEU A 102 -1.96 9.44 8.08
CA LEU A 102 -1.57 10.83 8.32
C LEU A 102 -2.25 11.84 7.40
N TYR A 103 -3.06 11.41 6.43
CA TYR A 103 -3.68 12.35 5.51
C TYR A 103 -4.76 13.17 6.23
N ALA A 104 -4.62 14.50 6.22
CA ALA A 104 -5.49 15.42 6.96
C ALA A 104 -6.98 15.22 6.64
N GLU A 105 -7.33 14.89 5.39
CA GLU A 105 -8.71 14.60 4.99
C GLU A 105 -9.25 13.31 5.63
N PHE A 106 -8.40 12.30 5.94
CA PHE A 106 -8.81 11.17 6.79
C PHE A 106 -9.12 11.66 8.21
N GLN A 107 -8.27 12.51 8.80
CA GLN A 107 -8.55 13.05 10.13
C GLN A 107 -9.84 13.85 10.17
N THR A 108 -10.16 14.63 9.12
CA THR A 108 -11.43 15.37 9.05
C THR A 108 -12.64 14.42 9.04
N ILE A 109 -12.57 13.33 8.27
CA ILE A 109 -13.62 12.29 8.21
C ILE A 109 -13.84 11.61 9.57
N PHE A 110 -12.75 11.34 10.30
CA PHE A 110 -12.80 10.73 11.63
C PHE A 110 -13.16 11.73 12.74
N SER A 111 -12.91 13.03 12.53
CA SER A 111 -13.20 14.08 13.52
C SER A 111 -14.67 14.48 13.61
N SER A 112 -15.46 14.29 12.55
CA SER A 112 -16.81 14.88 12.45
C SER A 112 -17.98 13.88 12.43
N GLY A 113 -17.79 12.61 12.81
CA GLY A 113 -18.94 11.68 12.87
C GLY A 113 -18.62 10.18 12.84
N ILE A 114 -17.46 9.76 13.36
CA ILE A 114 -17.12 8.36 13.52
C ILE A 114 -16.86 8.12 15.00
N ASP A 115 -17.60 7.19 15.60
CA ASP A 115 -17.39 6.75 16.98
C ASP A 115 -15.95 6.21 17.14
N GLN A 116 -15.34 6.38 18.31
CA GLN A 116 -14.00 5.89 18.65
C GLN A 116 -13.83 4.41 18.28
N ARG A 117 -14.89 3.62 18.43
CA ARG A 117 -14.93 2.21 18.04
C ARG A 117 -14.70 1.98 16.54
N GLN A 118 -15.26 2.81 15.68
CA GLN A 118 -15.09 2.69 14.23
C GLN A 118 -13.69 3.14 13.78
N ALA A 119 -13.08 4.11 14.48
CA ALA A 119 -11.69 4.48 14.27
C ALA A 119 -10.74 3.32 14.63
N LEU A 120 -11.00 2.64 15.76
CA LEU A 120 -10.27 1.44 16.16
C LEU A 120 -10.46 0.30 15.15
N ASP A 121 -11.69 0.02 14.71
CA ASP A 121 -11.99 -0.98 13.67
C ASP A 121 -11.21 -0.70 12.37
N THR A 122 -11.13 0.56 11.98
CA THR A 122 -10.37 0.98 10.79
C THR A 122 -8.89 0.73 10.97
N LEU A 123 -8.33 1.11 12.12
CA LEU A 123 -6.92 0.89 12.43
C LEU A 123 -6.57 -0.60 12.43
N SER A 124 -7.37 -1.42 13.13
CA SER A 124 -7.18 -2.87 13.18
C SER A 124 -7.27 -3.51 11.80
N ARG A 125 -8.23 -3.07 10.96
CA ARG A 125 -8.37 -3.59 9.59
C ARG A 125 -7.17 -3.21 8.71
N THR A 126 -6.68 -1.97 8.80
CA THR A 126 -5.50 -1.53 8.06
C THR A 126 -4.27 -2.33 8.50
N ILE A 127 -4.03 -2.50 9.81
CA ILE A 127 -2.92 -3.31 10.32
C ILE A 127 -2.97 -4.71 9.74
N LEU A 128 -4.13 -5.38 9.81
CA LEU A 128 -4.32 -6.72 9.29
C LEU A 128 -3.95 -6.82 7.79
N ILE A 129 -4.45 -5.91 6.96
CA ILE A 129 -4.15 -5.92 5.51
C ILE A 129 -2.64 -5.78 5.28
N PHE A 130 -1.98 -4.87 5.98
CA PHE A 130 -0.54 -4.65 5.81
C PHE A 130 0.33 -5.78 6.37
N ASP A 131 -0.11 -6.48 7.42
CA ASP A 131 0.61 -7.65 7.94
C ASP A 131 0.63 -8.78 6.90
N TYR A 132 -0.51 -9.05 6.26
CA TYR A 132 -0.59 -9.98 5.13
C TYR A 132 0.21 -9.48 3.92
N ALA A 133 0.18 -8.18 3.63
CA ALA A 133 0.95 -7.59 2.54
C ALA A 133 2.45 -7.84 2.72
N ILE A 134 2.99 -7.54 3.91
CA ILE A 134 4.42 -7.72 4.22
C ILE A 134 4.80 -9.19 4.08
N TYR A 135 3.98 -10.10 4.60
CA TYR A 135 4.23 -11.53 4.50
C TYR A 135 4.26 -12.02 3.05
N GLU A 136 3.22 -11.73 2.26
CA GLU A 136 3.13 -12.18 0.86
C GLU A 136 4.23 -11.57 -0.01
N VAL A 137 4.53 -10.27 0.16
CA VAL A 137 5.61 -9.61 -0.59
C VAL A 137 6.95 -10.23 -0.25
N THR A 138 7.26 -10.42 1.03
CA THR A 138 8.51 -11.05 1.46
C THR A 138 8.66 -12.45 0.87
N LYS A 139 7.61 -13.27 0.98
CA LYS A 139 7.58 -14.65 0.48
C LYS A 139 7.76 -14.71 -1.04
N GLU A 140 7.07 -13.86 -1.78
CA GLU A 140 7.15 -13.81 -3.25
C GLU A 140 8.55 -13.37 -3.71
N TYR A 141 9.10 -12.32 -3.10
CA TYR A 141 10.47 -11.87 -3.37
C TYR A 141 11.51 -12.98 -3.11
N GLN A 142 11.39 -13.71 -2.00
CA GLN A 142 12.27 -14.85 -1.73
C GLN A 142 12.19 -15.91 -2.83
N ALA A 143 10.99 -16.21 -3.35
CA ALA A 143 10.81 -17.15 -4.44
C ALA A 143 11.43 -16.64 -5.76
N LEU A 144 11.24 -15.35 -6.09
CA LEU A 144 11.82 -14.72 -7.28
C LEU A 144 13.35 -14.71 -7.24
N MET A 145 13.93 -14.39 -6.08
CA MET A 145 15.38 -14.39 -5.88
C MET A 145 16.01 -15.78 -6.01
N LYS A 146 15.32 -16.84 -5.57
CA LYS A 146 15.77 -18.23 -5.76
C LYS A 146 15.77 -18.60 -7.25
N LYS A 147 14.66 -18.37 -7.94
CA LYS A 147 14.54 -18.63 -9.39
C LYS A 147 15.56 -17.86 -10.24
N GLY A 148 15.92 -16.64 -9.82
CA GLY A 148 16.94 -15.83 -10.50
C GLY A 148 18.36 -16.36 -10.31
N LYS A 149 18.64 -17.08 -9.21
CA LYS A 149 19.92 -17.75 -8.97
C LYS A 149 20.05 -19.04 -9.76
N ASP A 150 18.96 -19.80 -9.90
CA ASP A 150 18.97 -21.07 -10.65
C ASP A 150 19.07 -20.88 -12.18
N LYS A 151 18.87 -19.65 -12.67
CA LYS A 151 18.98 -19.27 -14.09
C LYS A 151 20.32 -18.61 -14.47
N LYS A 152 21.23 -18.42 -13.51
CA LYS A 152 22.59 -17.90 -13.72
C LYS A 152 23.60 -19.03 -13.61
#